data_AF-A0A8C5S712-F1
#
_entry.id   AF-A0A8C5S712-F1
#
_cell.length_a   1.000
_cell.length_b   1.000
_cell.length_c   1.000
_cell.angle_alpha   90.00
_cell.angle_beta   90.00
_cell.angle_gamma   90.00
#
_symmetry.space_group_name_H-M   'P 1'
#
loop_
_entity.id
_entity.type
_entity.pdbx_description
1 polymer ?
#
loop_
_entity_poly.entity_id
_entity_poly.type
_entity_poly.pdbx_seq_one_letter_code
_entity_poly.pdbx_strand_id
1 'polypeptide(L)'
;MAGGVAPSLRVLVDMDGVLSDFEGGLLRDFVASYPGEPHVEPAQRKGFSAQDQYRRLREDLGDKIASVYESPGFFLSLQPIPGAIEAMREMIQMPNTEVFICTSPIRKYDYCVSEKYIWVAQYLGPKFVERLILTRDKTVVSADLLIDDKDTIKGKRICATT
;
A
#
# COMPACT_ATOMS: atom_id res chain seq x y z
N MET A 1 -13.04 21.97 -35.37
CA MET A 1 -13.19 20.53 -35.05
C MET A 1 -12.50 20.32 -33.71
N ALA A 2 -13.25 20.36 -32.60
CA ALA A 2 -12.70 19.98 -31.31
C ALA A 2 -12.52 18.46 -31.34
N GLY A 3 -11.28 18.00 -31.51
CA GLY A 3 -10.93 16.58 -31.36
C GLY A 3 -11.14 16.20 -29.91
N GLY A 4 -12.28 15.62 -29.59
CA GLY A 4 -12.54 15.07 -28.26
C GLY A 4 -11.50 13.99 -27.97
N VAL A 5 -10.59 14.26 -27.05
CA VAL A 5 -9.70 13.24 -26.50
C VAL A 5 -10.60 12.20 -25.85
N ALA A 6 -10.49 10.94 -26.27
CA ALA A 6 -11.22 9.86 -25.63
C ALA A 6 -10.90 9.86 -24.12
N PRO A 7 -11.88 9.65 -23.23
CA PRO A 7 -11.62 9.67 -21.80
C PRO A 7 -10.55 8.63 -21.47
N SER A 8 -9.52 9.05 -20.75
CA SER A 8 -8.44 8.18 -20.32
C SER A 8 -8.92 7.32 -19.16
N LEU A 9 -8.69 6.00 -19.22
CA LEU A 9 -8.94 5.08 -18.12
C LEU A 9 -8.04 5.45 -16.94
N ARG A 10 -8.60 5.76 -15.78
CA ARG A 10 -7.84 6.07 -14.57
C ARG A 10 -7.81 4.88 -13.61
N VAL A 11 -6.60 4.42 -13.31
CA VAL A 11 -6.33 3.30 -12.42
C VAL A 11 -5.59 3.78 -11.18
N LEU A 12 -6.14 3.49 -10.01
CA LEU A 12 -5.44 3.60 -8.73
C LEU A 12 -4.87 2.23 -8.36
N VAL A 13 -3.60 2.21 -7.97
CA VAL A 13 -2.91 1.00 -7.53
C VAL A 13 -2.47 1.23 -6.09
N ASP A 14 -2.87 0.35 -5.17
CA ASP A 14 -2.35 0.41 -3.80
C ASP A 14 -0.86 0.07 -3.76
N MET A 15 -0.21 0.34 -2.63
CA MET A 15 1.19 0.06 -2.41
C MET A 15 1.39 -1.17 -1.53
N ASP A 16 0.95 -1.13 -0.27
CA ASP A 16 1.14 -2.24 0.66
C ASP A 16 0.26 -3.42 0.24
N GLY A 17 0.81 -4.61 0.09
CA GLY A 17 0.06 -5.80 -0.36
C GLY A 17 -0.22 -5.88 -1.86
N VAL A 18 0.14 -4.84 -2.64
CA VAL A 18 -0.02 -4.82 -4.11
C VAL A 18 1.31 -4.56 -4.84
N LEU A 19 2.02 -3.50 -4.48
CA LEU A 19 3.34 -3.18 -5.02
C LEU A 19 4.48 -3.65 -4.11
N SER A 20 4.31 -3.52 -2.80
CA SER A 20 5.30 -3.86 -1.78
C SER A 20 4.78 -4.93 -0.85
N ASP A 21 5.61 -5.94 -0.57
CA ASP A 21 5.29 -7.08 0.28
C ASP A 21 5.33 -6.71 1.77
N PHE A 22 4.24 -6.10 2.23
CA PHE A 22 4.08 -5.67 3.61
C PHE A 22 4.04 -6.85 4.59
N GLU A 23 3.29 -7.91 4.29
CA GLU A 23 3.14 -9.07 5.17
C GLU A 23 4.45 -9.85 5.31
N GLY A 24 5.19 -10.07 4.21
CA GLY A 24 6.50 -10.72 4.26
C GLY A 24 7.54 -9.90 5.02
N GLY A 25 7.59 -8.58 4.78
CA GLY A 25 8.45 -7.66 5.53
C GLY A 25 8.12 -7.63 7.03
N LEU A 26 6.82 -7.58 7.36
CA LEU A 26 6.34 -7.55 8.74
C LEU A 26 6.73 -8.82 9.51
N LEU A 27 6.50 -10.00 8.92
CA LEU A 27 6.87 -11.25 9.56
C LEU A 27 8.38 -11.36 9.77
N ARG A 28 9.17 -11.04 8.73
CA ARG A 28 10.64 -11.06 8.79
C ARG A 28 11.16 -10.21 9.94
N ASP A 29 10.70 -8.97 10.04
CA ASP A 29 11.19 -8.02 11.03
C ASP A 29 10.64 -8.29 12.42
N PHE A 30 9.43 -8.84 12.52
CA PHE A 30 8.86 -9.30 13.79
C PHE A 30 9.67 -10.45 14.38
N VAL A 31 9.96 -11.49 13.59
CA VAL A 31 10.78 -12.64 14.04
C VAL A 31 12.20 -12.19 14.42
N ALA A 32 12.78 -11.25 13.67
CA ALA A 32 14.10 -10.70 14.00
C ALA A 32 14.09 -9.89 15.32
N SER A 33 13.04 -9.10 15.56
CA SER A 33 12.91 -8.24 16.74
C SER A 33 12.49 -9.03 17.99
N TYR A 34 11.74 -10.12 17.80
CA TYR A 34 11.10 -10.89 18.85
C TYR A 34 11.22 -12.41 18.62
N PRO A 35 12.45 -12.97 18.58
CA PRO A 35 12.70 -14.35 18.14
C PRO A 35 12.08 -15.44 19.03
N GLY A 36 11.69 -15.11 20.26
CA GLY A 36 11.02 -16.04 21.17
C GLY A 36 9.50 -15.91 21.20
N GLU A 37 8.93 -14.96 20.45
CA GLU A 37 7.49 -14.72 20.47
C GLU A 37 6.76 -15.57 19.45
N PRO A 38 5.52 -16.01 19.75
CA PRO A 38 4.73 -16.72 18.77
C PRO A 38 4.37 -15.76 17.63
N HIS A 39 4.55 -16.24 16.41
CA HIS A 39 4.23 -15.51 15.18
C HIS A 39 3.17 -16.26 14.36
N VAL A 40 2.57 -15.55 13.41
CA VAL A 40 1.56 -16.10 12.49
C VAL A 40 2.20 -16.27 11.13
N GLU A 41 2.20 -17.50 10.61
CA GLU A 41 2.69 -17.79 9.26
C GLU A 41 1.80 -17.13 8.20
N PRO A 42 2.32 -16.76 7.01
CA PRO A 42 1.54 -16.05 5.99
C PRO A 42 0.28 -16.80 5.58
N ALA A 43 0.35 -18.14 5.45
CA ALA A 43 -0.79 -18.98 5.12
C ALA A 43 -1.90 -19.02 6.20
N GLN A 44 -1.60 -18.53 7.41
CA GLN A 44 -2.51 -18.47 8.55
C GLN A 44 -3.03 -17.05 8.82
N ARG A 45 -2.59 -16.05 8.04
CA ARG A 45 -3.09 -14.68 8.15
C ARG A 45 -4.57 -14.64 7.84
N LYS A 46 -5.33 -13.95 8.71
CA LYS A 46 -6.77 -13.76 8.56
C LYS A 46 -7.14 -12.32 8.83
N GLY A 47 -7.94 -11.76 7.93
CA GLY A 47 -8.36 -10.36 7.96
C GLY A 47 -7.21 -9.40 7.70
N PHE A 48 -7.60 -8.17 7.36
CA PHE A 48 -6.66 -7.12 6.95
C PHE A 48 -5.68 -6.67 8.06
N SER A 49 -6.11 -6.66 9.33
CA SER A 49 -5.29 -6.13 10.43
C SER A 49 -4.44 -7.22 11.10
N ALA A 50 -3.13 -7.24 10.77
CA ALA A 50 -2.15 -8.08 11.46
C ALA A 50 -2.14 -7.77 12.98
N GLN A 51 -2.20 -6.49 13.34
CA GLN A 51 -2.26 -6.04 14.73
C GLN A 51 -3.40 -6.71 15.52
N ASP A 52 -4.59 -6.79 14.93
CA ASP A 52 -5.74 -7.41 15.59
C ASP A 52 -5.62 -8.93 15.68
N GLN A 53 -5.00 -9.59 14.70
CA GLN A 53 -4.75 -11.04 14.80
C GLN A 53 -3.72 -11.34 15.89
N TYR A 54 -2.62 -10.61 15.95
CA TYR A 54 -1.58 -10.80 16.97
C TYR A 54 -2.11 -10.50 18.37
N ARG A 55 -2.90 -9.44 18.56
CA ARG A 55 -3.56 -9.15 19.85
C ARG A 55 -4.47 -10.28 20.33
N ARG A 56 -5.13 -11.00 19.41
CA ARG A 56 -5.97 -12.18 19.75
C ARG A 56 -5.14 -13.42 20.09
N LEU A 57 -3.93 -13.54 19.53
CA LEU A 57 -3.00 -14.61 19.88
C LEU A 57 -2.49 -14.44 21.30
N ARG A 58 -2.07 -13.22 21.64
CA ARG A 58 -1.73 -12.79 23.00
C ARG A 58 -1.77 -11.26 23.08
N GLU A 59 -2.30 -10.73 24.16
CA GLU A 59 -2.68 -9.32 24.28
C GLU A 59 -1.56 -8.33 23.92
N ASP A 60 -0.34 -8.56 24.42
CA ASP A 60 0.84 -7.71 24.21
C ASP A 60 1.40 -7.76 22.78
N LEU A 61 1.09 -8.80 22.01
CA LEU A 61 1.66 -9.00 20.68
C LEU A 61 1.13 -8.00 19.66
N GLY A 62 -0.08 -7.47 19.89
CA GLY A 62 -0.63 -6.41 19.04
C GLY A 62 0.24 -5.15 19.06
N ASP A 63 0.80 -4.79 20.20
CA ASP A 63 1.66 -3.61 20.31
C ASP A 63 3.09 -3.91 19.84
N LYS A 64 3.58 -5.13 20.06
CA LYS A 64 4.87 -5.58 19.52
C LYS A 64 4.89 -5.56 18.00
N ILE A 65 3.89 -6.16 17.34
CA ILE A 65 3.85 -6.15 15.88
C ILE A 65 3.63 -4.74 15.33
N ALA A 66 2.88 -3.89 16.04
CA ALA A 66 2.74 -2.49 15.65
C ALA A 66 4.08 -1.75 15.69
N SER A 67 4.88 -1.97 16.73
CA SER A 67 6.18 -1.32 16.84
C SER A 67 7.14 -1.66 15.69
N VAL A 68 6.98 -2.83 15.05
CA VAL A 68 7.77 -3.23 13.88
C VAL A 68 7.48 -2.33 12.69
N TYR A 69 6.21 -2.21 12.26
CA TYR A 69 5.88 -1.38 11.11
C TYR A 69 5.89 0.12 11.40
N GLU A 70 5.97 0.51 12.67
CA GLU A 70 6.18 1.89 13.12
C GLU A 70 7.67 2.26 13.23
N SER A 71 8.58 1.32 12.99
CA SER A 71 10.03 1.55 13.12
C SER A 71 10.64 2.24 11.89
N PRO A 72 11.73 3.01 12.06
CA PRO A 72 12.48 3.58 10.95
C PRO A 72 12.98 2.49 9.99
N GLY A 73 12.81 2.71 8.69
CA GLY A 73 13.28 1.84 7.63
C GLY A 73 12.34 0.69 7.28
N PHE A 74 11.25 0.48 8.03
CA PHE A 74 10.32 -0.61 7.75
C PHE A 74 9.76 -0.52 6.32
N PHE A 75 9.12 0.60 5.97
CA PHE A 75 8.49 0.78 4.65
C PHE A 75 9.54 0.83 3.54
N LEU A 76 10.70 1.43 3.81
CA LEU A 76 11.80 1.51 2.85
C LEU A 76 12.39 0.12 2.51
N SER A 77 12.39 -0.82 3.47
CA SER A 77 12.97 -2.15 3.32
C SER A 77 12.06 -3.17 2.61
N LEU A 78 10.78 -2.83 2.40
CA LEU A 78 9.82 -3.75 1.80
C LEU A 78 10.28 -4.16 0.40
N GLN A 79 10.18 -5.45 0.09
CA GLN A 79 10.51 -5.95 -1.24
C GLN A 79 9.32 -5.74 -2.19
N PRO A 80 9.56 -5.50 -3.48
CA PRO A 80 8.47 -5.48 -4.45
C PRO A 80 7.77 -6.83 -4.54
N ILE A 81 6.46 -6.82 -4.72
CA ILE A 81 5.72 -8.03 -5.07
C ILE A 81 6.15 -8.48 -6.48
N PRO A 82 6.40 -9.79 -6.71
CA PRO A 82 6.84 -10.29 -8.01
C PRO A 82 5.92 -9.84 -9.15
N GLY A 83 6.51 -9.22 -10.18
CA GLY A 83 5.78 -8.72 -11.36
C GLY A 83 5.12 -7.35 -11.19
N ALA A 84 5.06 -6.79 -9.97
CA ALA A 84 4.36 -5.53 -9.72
C ALA A 84 5.06 -4.33 -10.39
N ILE A 85 6.39 -4.31 -10.40
CA ILE A 85 7.18 -3.22 -10.98
C ILE A 85 7.06 -3.24 -12.51
N GLU A 86 7.13 -4.43 -13.11
CA GLU A 86 6.95 -4.65 -14.55
C GLU A 86 5.55 -4.24 -14.98
N ALA A 87 4.51 -4.70 -14.26
CA ALA A 87 3.12 -4.34 -14.53
C ALA A 87 2.88 -2.83 -14.48
N MET A 88 3.46 -2.12 -13.50
CA MET A 88 3.35 -0.66 -13.41
C MET A 88 4.00 0.05 -14.60
N ARG A 89 5.16 -0.45 -15.07
CA ARG A 89 5.87 0.10 -16.24
C ARG A 89 5.14 -0.17 -17.55
N GLU A 90 4.46 -1.30 -17.68
CA GLU A 90 3.62 -1.59 -18.84
C GLU A 90 2.33 -0.75 -18.81
N MET A 91 1.65 -0.68 -17.66
CA MET A 91 0.38 0.01 -17.51
C MET A 91 0.48 1.51 -17.80
N ILE A 92 1.58 2.17 -17.41
CA ILE A 92 1.80 3.60 -17.70
C ILE A 92 2.07 3.88 -19.19
N GLN A 93 2.47 2.86 -19.96
CA GLN A 93 2.70 2.97 -21.40
C GLN A 93 1.45 2.64 -22.22
N MET A 94 0.39 2.13 -21.59
CA MET A 94 -0.85 1.83 -22.29
C MET A 94 -1.50 3.11 -22.83
N PRO A 95 -2.00 3.08 -24.08
CA PRO A 95 -2.70 4.22 -24.65
C PRO A 95 -3.96 4.54 -23.84
N ASN A 96 -4.26 5.83 -23.66
CA ASN A 96 -5.43 6.31 -22.93
C ASN A 96 -5.57 5.70 -21.51
N THR A 97 -4.44 5.54 -20.80
CA THR A 97 -4.41 5.03 -19.42
C THR A 97 -3.63 5.98 -18.51
N GLU A 98 -4.26 6.41 -17.42
CA GLU A 98 -3.65 7.17 -16.33
C GLU A 98 -3.49 6.29 -15.10
N VAL A 99 -2.25 6.10 -14.65
CA VAL A 99 -1.95 5.29 -13.46
C VAL A 99 -1.47 6.20 -12.32
N PHE A 100 -2.04 5.98 -11.14
CA PHE A 100 -1.63 6.62 -9.89
C PHE A 100 -1.42 5.55 -8.81
N ILE A 101 -0.44 5.78 -7.94
CA ILE A 101 -0.29 5.00 -6.71
C ILE A 101 -1.15 5.67 -5.65
N CYS A 102 -2.17 4.98 -5.12
CA CYS A 102 -3.05 5.52 -4.10
C CYS A 102 -2.91 4.69 -2.82
N THR A 103 -2.17 5.21 -1.84
CA THR A 103 -1.82 4.47 -0.63
C THR A 103 -2.16 5.24 0.64
N SER A 104 -2.35 4.52 1.73
CA SER A 104 -2.73 5.08 3.02
C SER A 104 -1.54 5.10 3.98
N PRO A 105 -1.15 6.26 4.55
CA PRO A 105 -0.14 6.29 5.58
C PRO A 105 -0.68 5.63 6.87
N ILE A 106 0.18 5.04 7.69
CA ILE A 106 -0.20 4.65 9.06
C ILE A 106 -0.39 5.90 9.94
N ARG A 107 -1.01 5.74 11.12
CA ARG A 107 -1.28 6.87 12.03
C ARG A 107 0.00 7.47 12.62
N LYS A 108 0.96 6.65 13.03
CA LYS A 108 2.30 7.10 13.44
C LYS A 108 3.15 7.28 12.19
N TYR A 109 2.99 8.44 11.56
CA TYR A 109 3.40 8.66 10.17
C TYR A 109 4.90 8.94 9.98
N ASP A 110 5.66 9.16 11.06
CA ASP A 110 7.01 9.73 11.06
C ASP A 110 7.98 9.04 10.08
N TYR A 111 7.89 7.70 10.00
CA TYR A 111 8.72 6.87 9.11
C TYR A 111 7.92 6.24 7.97
N CYS A 112 6.65 6.59 7.81
CA CYS A 112 5.80 6.01 6.78
C CYS A 112 5.73 6.87 5.52
N VAL A 113 5.46 8.16 5.69
CA VAL A 113 5.16 9.05 4.56
C VAL A 113 6.38 9.20 3.66
N SER A 114 7.51 9.66 4.21
CA SER A 114 8.74 9.89 3.45
C SER A 114 9.30 8.60 2.86
N GLU A 115 9.27 7.49 3.60
CA GLU A 115 9.79 6.21 3.12
C GLU A 115 9.01 5.66 1.94
N LYS A 116 7.68 5.84 1.89
CA LYS A 116 6.88 5.47 0.72
C LYS A 116 7.29 6.25 -0.53
N TYR A 117 7.58 7.55 -0.40
CA TYR A 117 8.11 8.36 -1.51
C TYR A 117 9.47 7.84 -1.99
N ILE A 118 10.38 7.56 -1.06
CA ILE A 118 11.73 7.08 -1.36
C ILE A 118 11.67 5.69 -2.01
N TRP A 119 10.84 4.79 -1.49
CA TRP A 119 10.62 3.46 -2.05
C TRP A 119 10.13 3.54 -3.50
N VAL A 120 9.14 4.38 -3.79
CA VAL A 120 8.65 4.58 -5.15
C VAL A 120 9.75 5.13 -6.07
N ALA A 121 10.52 6.12 -5.62
CA ALA A 121 11.65 6.63 -6.38
C ALA A 121 12.70 5.54 -6.67
N GLN A 122 12.97 4.66 -5.71
CA GLN A 122 13.95 3.58 -5.81
C GLN A 122 13.55 2.51 -6.84
N TYR A 123 12.31 2.02 -6.81
CA TYR A 123 11.89 0.88 -7.64
C TYR A 123 11.23 1.29 -8.98
N LEU A 124 10.49 2.38 -8.99
CA LEU A 124 9.75 2.86 -10.16
C LEU A 124 10.39 4.09 -10.82
N GLY A 125 11.25 4.80 -10.10
CA GLY A 125 11.94 6.00 -10.58
C GLY A 125 11.24 7.30 -10.19
N PRO A 126 11.94 8.45 -10.28
CA PRO A 126 11.46 9.73 -9.76
C PRO A 126 10.17 10.23 -10.44
N LYS A 127 9.91 9.84 -11.68
CA LYS A 127 8.66 10.23 -12.38
C LYS A 127 7.41 9.58 -11.78
N PHE A 128 7.53 8.41 -11.15
CA PHE A 128 6.39 7.77 -10.49
C PHE A 128 6.04 8.45 -9.16
N VAL A 129 6.96 9.21 -8.58
CA VAL A 129 6.70 10.00 -7.36
C VAL A 129 5.62 11.05 -7.60
N GLU A 130 5.60 11.67 -8.79
CA GLU A 130 4.57 12.65 -9.18
C GLU A 130 3.16 12.05 -9.29
N ARG A 131 3.06 10.71 -9.26
CA ARG A 131 1.81 9.95 -9.37
C ARG A 131 1.37 9.35 -8.03
N LEU A 132 2.06 9.69 -6.94
CA LEU A 132 1.72 9.21 -5.60
C LEU A 132 0.60 10.07 -4.98
N ILE A 133 -0.45 9.41 -4.51
CA ILE A 133 -1.56 9.99 -3.75
C ILE A 133 -1.56 9.34 -2.37
N LEU A 134 -1.25 10.12 -1.33
CA LEU A 134 -1.36 9.68 0.06
C LEU A 134 -2.70 10.12 0.65
N THR A 135 -3.54 9.14 0.99
CA THR A 135 -4.83 9.41 1.64
C THR A 135 -5.25 8.25 2.54
N ARG A 136 -5.85 8.58 3.68
CA ARG A 136 -6.53 7.59 4.55
C ARG A 136 -7.93 7.24 4.07
N ASP A 137 -8.47 8.02 3.14
CA ASP A 137 -9.79 7.82 2.54
C ASP A 137 -9.60 7.78 1.02
N LYS A 138 -9.54 6.57 0.45
CA LYS A 138 -9.41 6.41 -1.01
C LYS A 138 -10.74 6.67 -1.73
N THR A 139 -11.87 6.74 -1.01
CA THR A 139 -13.21 6.92 -1.62
C THR A 139 -13.45 8.33 -2.15
N VAL A 140 -12.62 9.29 -1.76
CA VAL A 140 -12.65 10.67 -2.29
C VAL A 140 -11.77 10.85 -3.53
N VAL A 141 -10.99 9.83 -3.92
CA VAL A 141 -10.14 9.86 -5.10
C VAL A 141 -10.91 9.27 -6.27
N SER A 142 -11.23 10.12 -7.26
CA SER A 142 -11.99 9.71 -8.44
C SER A 142 -11.11 8.93 -9.42
N ALA A 143 -11.53 7.72 -9.77
CA ALA A 143 -10.91 6.83 -10.74
C ALA A 143 -11.91 5.77 -11.23
N ASP A 144 -11.60 5.11 -12.33
CA ASP A 144 -12.40 4.03 -12.88
C ASP A 144 -12.14 2.69 -12.17
N LEU A 145 -10.88 2.47 -11.77
CA LEU A 145 -10.44 1.24 -11.11
C LEU A 145 -9.59 1.55 -9.87
N LEU A 146 -9.71 0.69 -8.85
CA LEU A 146 -8.83 0.64 -7.70
C LEU A 146 -8.39 -0.83 -7.49
N ILE A 147 -7.09 -1.08 -7.60
CA ILE A 147 -6.45 -2.36 -7.32
C ILE A 147 -5.86 -2.27 -5.91
N ASP A 148 -6.45 -3.01 -4.96
CA ASP A 148 -6.20 -2.88 -3.53
C ASP A 148 -6.41 -4.26 -2.88
N ASP A 149 -5.54 -4.65 -1.94
CA ASP A 149 -5.60 -5.94 -1.26
C ASP A 149 -6.69 -5.98 -0.17
N LYS A 150 -7.21 -4.81 0.22
CA LYS A 150 -8.23 -4.71 1.24
C LYS A 150 -9.61 -5.08 0.69
N ASP A 151 -10.21 -6.10 1.30
CA ASP A 151 -11.55 -6.63 0.96
C ASP A 151 -12.65 -5.58 0.75
N THR A 152 -12.63 -4.49 1.53
CA THR A 152 -13.63 -3.42 1.42
C THR A 152 -13.02 -2.07 1.75
N ILE A 153 -13.11 -1.16 0.79
CA ILE A 153 -12.72 0.23 0.95
C ILE A 153 -13.85 1.01 1.62
N LYS A 154 -13.54 1.69 2.72
CA LYS A 154 -14.50 2.47 3.52
C LYS A 154 -14.04 3.91 3.61
N GLY A 155 -14.98 4.84 3.53
CA GLY A 155 -14.71 6.27 3.55
C GLY A 155 -15.95 7.11 3.31
N LYS A 156 -15.76 8.41 3.09
CA LYS A 156 -16.82 9.35 2.75
C LYS A 156 -16.98 9.37 1.23
N ARG A 157 -17.96 8.62 0.72
CA ARG A 157 -18.34 8.75 -0.69
C ARG A 157 -18.90 10.15 -0.89
N ILE A 158 -18.15 11.01 -1.58
CA ILE A 158 -18.66 12.31 -1.99
C ILE A 158 -19.58 12.02 -3.17
N CYS A 159 -20.88 12.25 -3.02
CA CYS A 159 -21.80 12.23 -4.17
C CYS A 159 -21.26 13.23 -5.19
N ALA A 160 -20.89 12.75 -6.38
CA ALA A 160 -20.63 13.64 -7.49
C ALA A 160 -21.97 14.33 -7.83
N THR A 161 -22.14 15.57 -7.40
CA THR A 161 -23.11 16.47 -8.01
C THR A 161 -22.63 16.75 -9.42
N THR A 162 -23.21 16.04 -10.38
CA THR A 162 -23.26 16.43 -11.80
C THR A 162 -23.88 17.80 -11.97
#